data_AF-A0A1V4VUP9-F1
#
_entry.id   AF-A0A1V4VUP9-F1
#
_cell.length_a   1.000
_cell.length_b   1.000
_cell.length_c   1.000
_cell.angle_alpha   90.00
_cell.angle_beta   90.00
_cell.angle_gamma   90.00
#
_symmetry.space_group_name_H-M   'P 1'
#
loop_
_entity.id
_entity.type
_entity.pdbx_description
1 polymer ?
#
loop_
_entity_poly.entity_id
_entity_poly.type
_entity_poly.pdbx_seq_one_letter_code
_entity_poly.pdbx_strand_id
1 'polypeptide(L)'
;MARLTPRAFPVLKGLEKVILKVRKKEAAAAADDSLFERLRGLRKEIAQREGVPPYIVFADSTLREMSILLPADQHAMLSIKGVGQRRFESYGRQFLELIRKYAAEKGISLRHGKPAGKKARDNETPSHLITLNLYREGGTIQEIARRRGLSVVTVQDHLVRCGLEGHQIDWDPFIPQEYEALILRKIEEVGAQRLRPIKEELPAEVDYFAIKAVLCKYRLMTNK
;
A
#
# COMPACT_ATOMS: atom_id res chain seq x y z
N MET A 1 -35.64 17.23 5.94
CA MET A 1 -36.70 16.83 4.98
C MET A 1 -36.20 17.10 3.58
N ALA A 2 -36.08 16.06 2.74
CA ALA A 2 -35.73 16.24 1.33
C ALA A 2 -36.94 16.86 0.58
N ARG A 3 -36.69 17.83 -0.32
CA ARG A 3 -37.71 18.46 -1.17
C ARG A 3 -37.52 18.00 -2.62
N LEU A 4 -38.61 17.65 -3.28
CA LEU A 4 -38.61 17.25 -4.69
C LEU A 4 -38.39 18.48 -5.58
N THR A 5 -37.46 18.37 -6.53
CA THR A 5 -37.24 19.41 -7.54
C THR A 5 -38.16 19.18 -8.75
N PRO A 6 -38.48 20.22 -9.54
CA PRO A 6 -39.34 20.08 -10.73
C PRO A 6 -38.82 19.04 -11.73
N ARG A 7 -37.50 18.82 -11.79
CA ARG A 7 -36.84 17.80 -12.62
C ARG A 7 -37.09 16.36 -12.16
N ALA A 8 -37.53 16.12 -10.93
CA ALA A 8 -37.86 14.79 -10.45
C ALA A 8 -39.23 14.30 -10.94
N PHE A 9 -40.10 15.21 -11.38
CA PHE A 9 -41.49 14.89 -11.74
C PHE A 9 -41.61 14.00 -13.00
N PRO A 10 -40.87 14.25 -14.11
CA PRO A 10 -40.91 13.40 -15.29
C PRO A 10 -40.31 12.00 -15.06
N VAL A 11 -39.27 11.94 -14.21
CA VAL A 11 -38.63 10.69 -13.79
C VAL A 11 -39.60 9.83 -12.98
N LEU A 12 -40.31 10.41 -12.01
CA LEU A 12 -41.30 9.69 -11.19
C LEU A 12 -42.53 9.23 -11.99
N LYS A 13 -42.90 9.96 -13.04
CA LYS A 13 -43.98 9.56 -13.96
C LYS A 13 -43.55 8.57 -15.04
N GLY A 14 -42.29 8.11 -15.02
CA GLY A 14 -41.78 7.13 -15.99
C GLY A 14 -41.56 7.67 -17.41
N LEU A 15 -41.59 9.00 -17.58
CA LEU A 15 -41.42 9.67 -18.87
C LEU A 15 -39.94 9.85 -19.23
N GLU A 16 -39.05 9.84 -18.23
CA GLU A 16 -37.59 9.93 -18.41
C GLU A 16 -36.86 8.80 -17.66
N LYS A 17 -35.89 8.18 -18.33
CA LYS A 17 -35.01 7.17 -17.72
C LYS A 17 -33.76 7.84 -17.15
N VAL A 18 -33.53 7.67 -15.84
CA VAL A 18 -32.28 8.07 -15.20
C VAL A 18 -31.29 6.92 -15.28
N ILE A 19 -30.16 7.14 -15.96
CA ILE A 19 -29.07 6.17 -16.04
C ILE A 19 -28.02 6.55 -14.98
N LEU A 20 -27.97 5.79 -13.89
CA LEU A 20 -26.88 5.92 -12.92
C LEU A 20 -25.72 5.03 -13.39
N LYS A 21 -24.56 5.63 -13.71
CA LYS A 21 -23.33 4.87 -13.95
C LYS A 21 -22.81 4.35 -12.61
N VAL A 22 -23.32 3.21 -12.18
CA VAL A 22 -22.77 2.50 -11.02
C VAL A 22 -21.39 1.98 -11.42
N ARG A 23 -20.34 2.34 -10.69
CA ARG A 23 -19.09 1.59 -10.77
C ARG A 23 -19.41 0.18 -10.30
N LYS A 24 -19.51 -0.76 -11.25
CA LYS A 24 -19.64 -2.18 -10.96
C LYS A 24 -18.39 -2.56 -10.18
N LYS A 25 -18.50 -2.64 -8.86
CA LYS A 25 -17.49 -3.32 -8.04
C LYS A 25 -17.47 -4.72 -8.63
N GLU A 26 -16.38 -5.09 -9.30
CA GLU A 26 -16.21 -6.42 -9.85
C GLU A 26 -16.64 -7.38 -8.75
N ALA A 27 -17.73 -8.09 -9.02
CA ALA A 27 -18.20 -9.14 -8.15
C ALA A 27 -17.07 -10.17 -8.19
N ALA A 28 -16.22 -10.13 -7.15
CA ALA A 28 -15.29 -11.20 -6.86
C ALA A 28 -16.13 -12.47 -6.93
N ALA A 29 -15.84 -13.28 -7.96
CA ALA A 29 -16.48 -14.55 -8.21
C ALA A 29 -16.64 -15.28 -6.87
N ALA A 30 -17.89 -15.62 -6.54
CA ALA A 30 -18.32 -16.41 -5.39
C ALA A 30 -17.15 -16.80 -4.47
N ALA A 31 -16.74 -15.87 -3.59
CA ALA A 31 -15.61 -16.09 -2.71
C ALA A 31 -15.97 -17.31 -1.84
N ASP A 32 -15.34 -18.42 -2.19
CA ASP A 32 -15.49 -19.77 -1.65
C ASP A 32 -15.74 -19.74 -0.13
N ASP A 33 -16.99 -19.95 0.28
CA ASP A 33 -17.33 -20.19 1.69
C ASP A 33 -16.51 -21.37 2.25
N SER A 34 -16.00 -22.25 1.38
CA SER A 34 -15.16 -23.39 1.74
C SER A 34 -13.80 -23.01 2.35
N LEU A 35 -13.14 -21.92 1.91
CA LEU A 35 -11.90 -21.46 2.54
C LEU A 35 -12.17 -20.72 3.85
N PHE A 36 -13.21 -19.90 3.89
CA PHE A 36 -13.59 -19.18 5.10
C PHE A 36 -13.89 -20.13 6.26
N GLU A 37 -14.61 -21.23 6.01
CA GLU A 37 -14.90 -22.24 7.02
C GLU A 37 -13.64 -23.01 7.47
N ARG A 38 -12.71 -23.32 6.55
CA ARG A 38 -11.41 -23.91 6.92
C ARG A 38 -10.60 -22.97 7.82
N LEU A 39 -10.57 -21.67 7.51
CA LEU A 39 -9.91 -20.65 8.35
C LEU A 39 -10.58 -20.53 9.73
N ARG A 40 -11.91 -20.64 9.81
CA ARG A 40 -12.64 -20.68 11.08
C ARG A 40 -12.28 -21.92 11.90
N GLY A 41 -12.16 -23.08 11.26
CA GLY A 41 -11.72 -24.33 11.89
C GLY A 41 -10.35 -24.17 12.55
N LEU A 42 -9.36 -23.73 11.76
CA LEU A 42 -8.00 -23.48 12.26
C LEU A 42 -7.98 -22.47 13.41
N ARG A 43 -8.76 -21.39 13.31
CA ARG A 43 -8.88 -20.41 14.39
C ARG A 43 -9.39 -21.03 15.68
N LYS A 44 -10.40 -21.90 15.61
CA LYS A 44 -10.98 -22.58 16.77
C LYS A 44 -9.95 -23.50 17.44
N GLU A 45 -9.19 -24.25 16.65
CA GLU A 45 -8.11 -25.12 17.14
C GLU A 45 -7.02 -24.32 17.88
N ILE A 46 -6.56 -23.22 17.27
CA ILE A 46 -5.56 -22.34 17.88
C ILE A 46 -6.11 -21.73 19.18
N ALA A 47 -7.34 -21.22 19.14
CA ALA A 47 -7.98 -20.61 20.31
C ALA A 47 -8.12 -21.58 21.49
N GLN A 48 -8.49 -22.83 21.19
CA GLN A 48 -8.57 -23.90 22.19
C GLN A 48 -7.21 -24.24 22.78
N ARG A 49 -6.16 -24.32 21.94
CA ARG A 49 -4.77 -24.59 22.39
C ARG A 49 -4.23 -23.48 23.29
N GLU A 50 -4.51 -22.23 22.96
CA GLU A 50 -4.02 -21.05 23.69
C GLU A 50 -4.93 -20.66 24.87
N GLY A 51 -6.08 -21.32 25.05
CA GLY A 51 -7.04 -21.00 26.11
C GLY A 51 -7.69 -19.62 25.97
N VAL A 52 -7.82 -19.10 24.75
CA VAL A 52 -8.38 -17.76 24.48
C VAL A 52 -9.65 -17.84 23.63
N PRO A 53 -10.55 -16.84 23.70
CA PRO A 53 -11.69 -16.77 22.80
C PRO A 53 -11.26 -16.67 21.32
N PRO A 54 -11.96 -17.33 20.36
CA PRO A 54 -11.52 -17.40 18.96
C PRO A 54 -11.26 -16.05 18.29
N TYR A 55 -12.07 -15.03 18.58
CA TYR A 55 -11.93 -13.70 17.97
C TYR A 55 -10.62 -12.97 18.37
N ILE A 56 -9.94 -13.41 19.43
CA ILE A 56 -8.63 -12.87 19.85
C ILE A 56 -7.52 -13.24 18.86
N VAL A 57 -7.60 -14.44 18.28
CA VAL A 57 -6.63 -14.91 17.25
C VAL A 57 -6.77 -14.06 15.99
N PHE A 58 -7.97 -14.07 15.37
CA PHE A 58 -8.35 -13.17 14.29
C PHE A 58 -9.87 -12.93 14.30
N ALA A 59 -10.28 -11.70 14.00
CA ALA A 59 -11.70 -11.36 13.83
C ALA A 59 -12.27 -12.00 12.55
N ASP A 60 -13.58 -12.23 12.51
CA ASP A 60 -14.27 -12.76 11.32
C ASP A 60 -14.03 -11.89 10.08
N SER A 61 -13.98 -10.56 10.24
CA SER A 61 -13.66 -9.63 9.15
C SER A 61 -12.31 -9.90 8.52
N THR A 62 -11.30 -10.22 9.36
CA THR A 62 -9.94 -10.53 8.91
C THR A 62 -9.90 -11.88 8.19
N LEU A 63 -10.62 -12.90 8.68
CA LEU A 63 -10.71 -14.20 8.00
C LEU A 63 -11.39 -14.10 6.64
N ARG A 64 -12.46 -13.29 6.53
CA ARG A 64 -13.13 -13.01 5.24
C ARG A 64 -12.18 -12.29 4.28
N GLU A 65 -11.41 -11.35 4.77
CA GLU A 65 -10.45 -10.64 3.94
C GLU A 65 -9.32 -11.57 3.47
N MET A 66 -8.85 -12.50 4.31
CA MET A 66 -7.91 -13.56 3.92
C MET A 66 -8.49 -14.48 2.83
N SER A 67 -9.76 -14.89 2.95
CA SER A 67 -10.38 -15.77 1.95
C SER A 67 -10.61 -15.09 0.61
N ILE A 68 -10.82 -13.77 0.60
CA ILE A 68 -10.97 -12.97 -0.61
C ILE A 68 -9.60 -12.67 -1.25
N LEU A 69 -8.60 -12.29 -0.44
CA LEU A 69 -7.31 -11.84 -0.94
C LEU A 69 -6.33 -12.98 -1.23
N LEU A 70 -6.50 -14.17 -0.65
CA LEU A 70 -5.65 -15.33 -0.88
C LEU A 70 -4.15 -15.00 -0.79
N PRO A 71 -3.68 -14.49 0.37
CA PRO A 71 -2.30 -14.05 0.53
C PRO A 71 -1.32 -15.20 0.31
N ALA A 72 -0.30 -14.96 -0.50
CA ALA A 72 0.74 -15.94 -0.84
C ALA A 72 1.94 -15.90 0.13
N ASP A 73 2.15 -14.77 0.79
CA ASP A 73 3.34 -14.49 1.59
C ASP A 73 3.02 -13.63 2.83
N GLN A 74 4.02 -13.45 3.70
CA GLN A 74 3.91 -12.63 4.90
C GLN A 74 3.50 -11.18 4.59
N HIS A 75 4.00 -10.60 3.49
CA HIS A 75 3.70 -9.21 3.16
C HIS A 75 2.24 -9.04 2.74
N ALA A 76 1.71 -9.98 1.95
CA ALA A 76 0.30 -10.04 1.62
C ALA A 76 -0.54 -10.15 2.91
N MET A 77 -0.15 -11.02 3.83
CA MET A 77 -0.82 -11.17 5.13
C MET A 77 -0.82 -9.87 5.94
N LEU A 78 0.31 -9.17 6.03
CA LEU A 78 0.43 -7.91 6.78
C LEU A 78 -0.37 -6.75 6.15
N SER A 79 -0.75 -6.84 4.88
CA SER A 79 -1.61 -5.85 4.24
C SER A 79 -3.10 -5.98 4.65
N ILE A 80 -3.48 -7.10 5.28
CA ILE A 80 -4.85 -7.38 5.72
C ILE A 80 -5.16 -6.65 7.02
N LYS A 81 -6.32 -5.99 7.09
CA LYS A 81 -6.72 -5.24 8.28
C LYS A 81 -6.93 -6.20 9.47
N GLY A 82 -6.19 -5.94 10.55
CA GLY A 82 -6.23 -6.76 11.77
C GLY A 82 -5.12 -7.81 11.86
N VAL A 83 -4.26 -7.93 10.83
CA VAL A 83 -3.03 -8.74 10.86
C VAL A 83 -1.83 -7.84 11.15
N GLY A 84 -1.60 -7.58 12.43
CA GLY A 84 -0.37 -6.93 12.88
C GLY A 84 0.82 -7.90 12.94
N GLN A 85 2.04 -7.36 13.02
CA GLN A 85 3.28 -8.14 13.03
C GLN A 85 3.31 -9.22 14.12
N ARG A 86 2.95 -8.86 15.36
CA ARG A 86 2.87 -9.80 16.49
C ARG A 86 1.88 -10.94 16.25
N ARG A 87 0.70 -10.65 15.68
CA ARG A 87 -0.30 -11.69 15.34
C ARG A 87 0.17 -12.57 14.21
N PHE A 88 0.88 -12.02 13.24
CA PHE A 88 1.46 -12.80 12.15
C PHE A 88 2.51 -13.78 12.69
N GLU A 89 3.39 -13.32 13.57
CA GLU A 89 4.41 -14.14 14.21
C GLU A 89 3.81 -15.25 15.07
N SER A 90 2.76 -14.95 15.86
CA SER A 90 2.09 -15.94 16.70
C SER A 90 1.25 -16.96 15.91
N TYR A 91 0.46 -16.50 14.94
CA TYR A 91 -0.58 -17.34 14.32
C TYR A 91 -0.54 -17.30 12.79
N GLY A 92 -0.13 -16.18 12.19
CA GLY A 92 -0.23 -15.95 10.74
C GLY A 92 0.44 -16.99 9.85
N ARG A 93 1.53 -17.63 10.30
CA ARG A 93 2.19 -18.71 9.53
C ARG A 93 1.27 -19.90 9.28
N GLN A 94 0.52 -20.35 10.30
CA GLN A 94 -0.42 -21.47 10.20
C GLN A 94 -1.56 -21.16 9.21
N PHE A 95 -2.10 -19.94 9.26
CA PHE A 95 -3.13 -19.49 8.32
C PHE A 95 -2.60 -19.41 6.89
N LEU A 96 -1.38 -18.90 6.70
CA LEU A 96 -0.76 -18.80 5.38
C LEU A 96 -0.55 -20.19 4.73
N GLU A 97 -0.13 -21.16 5.54
CA GLU A 97 0.07 -22.54 5.08
C GLU A 97 -1.25 -23.20 4.66
N LEU A 98 -2.31 -23.01 5.43
CA LEU A 98 -3.66 -23.47 5.09
C LEU A 98 -4.15 -22.85 3.76
N ILE A 99 -3.94 -21.55 3.56
CA ILE A 99 -4.33 -20.84 2.33
C ILE A 99 -3.55 -21.39 1.13
N ARG A 100 -2.24 -21.63 1.27
CA ARG A 100 -1.41 -22.23 0.22
C ARG A 100 -1.88 -23.64 -0.15
N LYS A 101 -2.18 -24.46 0.85
CA LYS A 101 -2.70 -25.82 0.64
C LYS A 101 -4.04 -25.77 -0.09
N TYR A 102 -4.95 -24.91 0.34
CA TYR A 102 -6.23 -24.70 -0.33
C TYR A 102 -6.09 -24.28 -1.80
N ALA A 103 -5.20 -23.32 -2.06
CA ALA A 103 -4.96 -22.84 -3.41
C ALA A 103 -4.33 -23.90 -4.32
N ALA A 104 -3.41 -24.72 -3.79
CA ALA A 104 -2.85 -25.87 -4.50
C ALA A 104 -3.92 -26.93 -4.81
N GLU A 105 -4.80 -27.26 -3.85
CA GLU A 105 -5.91 -28.21 -4.03
C GLU A 105 -6.91 -27.77 -5.11
N LYS A 106 -7.13 -26.46 -5.25
CA LYS A 106 -8.11 -25.88 -6.18
C LYS A 106 -7.51 -25.32 -7.46
N GLY A 107 -6.18 -25.34 -7.61
CA GLY A 107 -5.47 -24.74 -8.74
C GLY A 107 -5.65 -23.21 -8.84
N ILE A 108 -5.80 -22.52 -7.69
CA ILE A 108 -6.09 -21.08 -7.64
C ILE A 108 -4.77 -20.29 -7.58
N SER A 109 -4.67 -19.24 -8.40
CA SER A 109 -3.56 -18.29 -8.34
C SER A 109 -3.59 -17.45 -7.06
N LEU A 110 -2.53 -17.51 -6.26
CA LEU A 110 -2.38 -16.74 -5.02
C LEU A 110 -1.96 -15.29 -5.29
N ARG A 111 -2.36 -14.36 -4.41
CA ARG A 111 -1.93 -12.96 -4.48
C ARG A 111 -0.69 -12.73 -3.64
N HIS A 112 0.37 -12.27 -4.29
CA HIS A 112 1.59 -11.84 -3.62
C HIS A 112 1.45 -10.39 -3.15
N GLY A 113 1.96 -10.10 -1.97
CA GLY A 113 1.96 -8.75 -1.43
C GLY A 113 2.94 -7.90 -2.23
N LYS A 114 2.62 -6.64 -2.52
CA LYS A 114 3.68 -5.70 -2.89
C LYS A 114 4.67 -5.68 -1.73
N PRO A 115 5.97 -5.92 -1.95
CA PRO A 115 6.93 -5.97 -0.87
C PRO A 115 6.97 -4.60 -0.17
N ALA A 116 6.45 -4.55 1.05
CA ALA A 116 6.84 -3.52 2.01
C ALA A 116 8.35 -3.71 2.23
N GLY A 117 9.12 -2.65 1.99
CA GLY A 117 10.59 -2.67 1.84
C GLY A 117 11.30 -3.72 2.70
N LYS A 118 12.06 -4.61 2.05
CA LYS A 118 12.89 -5.65 2.68
C LYS A 118 13.67 -5.07 3.87
N LYS A 119 13.48 -5.64 5.07
CA LYS A 119 14.58 -5.75 6.05
C LYS A 119 15.58 -6.78 5.47
N ALA A 120 16.84 -6.39 5.50
CA ALA A 120 17.96 -7.03 4.82
C ALA A 120 18.10 -8.52 5.16
N ARG A 121 18.44 -9.33 4.16
CA ARG A 121 19.14 -10.60 4.36
C ARG A 121 20.63 -10.28 4.40
N ASP A 122 21.34 -10.86 5.36
CA ASP A 122 22.80 -10.78 5.44
C ASP A 122 23.42 -11.18 4.07
N ASN A 123 24.36 -10.36 3.61
CA ASN A 123 25.16 -10.49 2.39
C ASN A 123 24.59 -10.09 1.01
N GLU A 124 23.46 -9.39 0.91
CA GLU A 124 23.01 -8.81 -0.38
C GLU A 124 22.90 -7.28 -0.28
N THR A 125 23.60 -6.55 -1.15
CA THR A 125 23.57 -5.07 -1.21
C THR A 125 22.13 -4.57 -1.14
N PRO A 126 21.78 -3.71 -0.16
CA PRO A 126 20.42 -3.22 0.01
C PRO A 126 19.84 -2.68 -1.31
N SER A 127 18.59 -3.07 -1.60
CA SER A 127 17.94 -2.79 -2.90
C SER A 127 17.92 -1.31 -3.27
N HIS A 128 17.86 -0.40 -2.29
CA HIS A 128 17.91 1.03 -2.54
C HIS A 128 19.31 1.49 -2.98
N LEU A 129 20.39 0.91 -2.44
CA LEU A 129 21.77 1.18 -2.88
C LEU A 129 22.03 0.70 -4.31
N ILE A 130 21.42 -0.41 -4.74
CA ILE A 130 21.47 -0.84 -6.15
C ILE A 130 20.86 0.23 -7.07
N THR A 131 19.75 0.86 -6.63
CA THR A 131 19.12 1.98 -7.37
C THR A 131 20.08 3.16 -7.45
N LEU A 132 20.71 3.50 -6.32
CA LEU A 132 21.62 4.64 -6.22
C LEU A 132 22.82 4.49 -7.14
N ASN A 133 23.40 3.29 -7.21
CA ASN A 133 24.54 3.02 -8.10
C ASN A 133 24.16 3.21 -9.57
N LEU A 134 23.04 2.63 -10.01
CA LEU A 134 22.55 2.82 -11.39
C LEU A 134 22.20 4.27 -11.70
N TYR A 135 21.72 5.03 -10.70
CA TYR A 135 21.46 6.46 -10.85
C TYR A 135 22.77 7.25 -11.00
N ARG A 136 23.79 6.93 -10.21
CA ARG A 136 25.13 7.54 -10.31
C ARG A 136 25.85 7.22 -11.63
N GLU A 137 25.53 6.08 -12.23
CA GLU A 137 25.96 5.70 -13.58
C GLU A 137 25.23 6.49 -14.69
N GLY A 138 24.33 7.41 -14.35
CA GLY A 138 23.59 8.25 -15.30
C GLY A 138 22.24 7.67 -15.74
N GLY A 139 21.75 6.62 -15.09
CA GLY A 139 20.43 6.06 -15.37
C GLY A 139 19.29 7.00 -14.96
N THR A 140 18.30 7.18 -15.83
CA THR A 140 17.06 7.89 -15.48
C THR A 140 16.17 7.03 -14.58
N ILE A 141 15.25 7.65 -13.82
CA ILE A 141 14.32 6.92 -12.94
C ILE A 141 13.52 5.85 -13.74
N GLN A 142 13.06 6.22 -14.93
CA GLN A 142 12.30 5.35 -15.83
C GLN A 142 13.14 4.18 -16.32
N GLU A 143 14.41 4.43 -16.68
CA GLU A 143 15.31 3.39 -17.14
C GLU A 143 15.68 2.41 -16.03
N ILE A 144 15.96 2.93 -14.82
CA ILE A 144 16.26 2.11 -13.65
C ILE A 144 15.04 1.25 -13.28
N ALA A 145 13.84 1.82 -13.34
CA ALA A 145 12.60 1.08 -13.12
C ALA A 145 12.47 -0.09 -14.10
N ARG A 146 12.69 0.16 -15.39
CA ARG A 146 12.67 -0.87 -16.45
C ARG A 146 13.73 -1.94 -16.24
N ARG A 147 14.99 -1.56 -16.07
CA ARG A 147 16.13 -2.50 -15.90
C ARG A 147 15.98 -3.40 -14.69
N ARG A 148 15.42 -2.87 -13.60
CA ARG A 148 15.24 -3.61 -12.34
C ARG A 148 13.89 -4.29 -12.21
N GLY A 149 12.98 -4.13 -13.18
CA GLY A 149 11.60 -4.64 -13.08
C GLY A 149 10.82 -4.03 -11.90
N LEU A 150 11.10 -2.77 -11.55
CA LEU A 150 10.47 -2.04 -10.46
C LEU A 150 9.49 -0.99 -10.98
N SER A 151 8.59 -0.52 -10.12
CA SER A 151 7.78 0.65 -10.44
C SER A 151 8.58 1.95 -10.29
N VAL A 152 8.23 2.98 -11.07
CA VAL A 152 8.82 4.34 -10.97
C VAL A 152 8.77 4.86 -9.53
N VAL A 153 7.63 4.67 -8.86
CA VAL A 153 7.43 5.07 -7.46
C VAL A 153 8.41 4.36 -6.52
N THR A 154 8.69 3.08 -6.74
CA THR A 154 9.67 2.33 -5.93
C THR A 154 11.09 2.86 -6.12
N VAL A 155 11.46 3.25 -7.34
CA VAL A 155 12.76 3.87 -7.63
C VAL A 155 12.88 5.23 -6.93
N GLN A 156 11.83 6.06 -7.02
CA GLN A 156 11.73 7.33 -6.30
C GLN A 156 11.90 7.15 -4.79
N ASP A 157 11.15 6.21 -4.19
CA ASP A 157 11.24 5.92 -2.75
C ASP A 157 12.61 5.37 -2.34
N HIS A 158 13.27 4.59 -3.19
CA HIS A 158 14.65 4.15 -2.96
C HIS A 158 15.64 5.32 -2.94
N LEU A 159 15.52 6.28 -3.87
CA LEU A 159 16.37 7.47 -3.88
C LEU A 159 16.15 8.32 -2.63
N VAL A 160 14.88 8.55 -2.25
CA VAL A 160 14.53 9.28 -1.01
C VAL A 160 15.16 8.61 0.20
N ARG A 161 15.03 7.28 0.31
CA ARG A 161 15.66 6.51 1.38
C ARG A 161 17.18 6.70 1.41
N CYS A 162 17.84 6.66 0.26
CA CYS A 162 19.28 6.91 0.18
C CYS A 162 19.66 8.32 0.67
N GLY A 163 18.87 9.33 0.32
CA GLY A 163 19.06 10.71 0.81
C GLY A 163 18.93 10.82 2.33
N LEU A 164 17.94 10.16 2.92
CA LEU A 164 17.74 10.11 4.38
C LEU A 164 18.87 9.37 5.11
N GLU A 165 19.46 8.36 4.45
CA GLU A 165 20.65 7.65 4.95
C GLU A 165 21.95 8.48 4.76
N GLY A 166 21.85 9.69 4.21
CA GLY A 166 22.96 10.64 4.09
C GLY A 166 23.75 10.53 2.78
N HIS A 167 23.29 9.72 1.82
CA HIS A 167 23.94 9.65 0.52
C HIS A 167 23.70 10.92 -0.30
N GLN A 168 24.77 11.41 -0.94
CA GLN A 168 24.69 12.54 -1.86
C GLN A 168 23.97 12.12 -3.15
N ILE A 169 22.90 12.87 -3.45
CA ILE A 169 22.03 12.76 -4.62
C ILE A 169 21.73 14.19 -5.04
N ASP A 170 21.79 14.46 -6.34
CA ASP A 170 21.33 15.72 -6.89
C ASP A 170 19.79 15.72 -6.94
N TRP A 171 19.18 16.61 -6.15
CA TRP A 171 17.73 16.72 -6.03
C TRP A 171 17.13 17.78 -6.97
N ASP A 172 17.96 18.67 -7.52
CA ASP A 172 17.50 19.81 -8.33
C ASP A 172 16.71 19.37 -9.57
N PRO A 173 17.08 18.29 -10.29
CA PRO A 173 16.30 17.81 -11.43
C PRO A 173 14.89 17.32 -11.07
N PHE A 174 14.62 17.05 -9.79
CA PHE A 174 13.33 16.52 -9.31
C PHE A 174 12.44 17.57 -8.67
N ILE A 175 12.93 18.80 -8.53
CA ILE A 175 12.23 19.91 -7.92
C ILE A 175 11.91 20.92 -9.01
N PRO A 176 10.63 21.22 -9.29
CA PRO A 176 10.29 22.34 -10.15
C PRO A 176 10.81 23.64 -9.51
N GLN A 177 11.80 24.28 -10.14
CA GLN A 177 12.52 25.43 -9.56
C GLN A 177 11.59 26.58 -9.16
N GLU A 178 10.52 26.80 -9.93
CA GLU A 178 9.49 27.82 -9.65
C GLU A 178 8.73 27.58 -8.33
N TYR A 179 8.64 26.32 -7.88
CA TYR A 179 7.91 25.96 -6.66
C TYR A 179 8.82 25.65 -5.47
N GLU A 180 10.15 25.60 -5.63
CA GLU A 180 11.07 25.23 -4.54
C GLU A 180 10.87 26.12 -3.30
N ALA A 181 10.87 27.45 -3.48
CA ALA A 181 10.67 28.41 -2.40
C ALA A 181 9.29 28.29 -1.75
N LEU A 182 8.25 27.99 -2.54
CA LEU A 182 6.89 27.78 -2.04
C LEU A 182 6.80 26.51 -1.20
N ILE A 183 7.41 25.41 -1.68
CA ILE A 183 7.44 24.13 -0.97
C ILE A 183 8.15 24.29 0.38
N LEU A 184 9.30 24.97 0.42
CA LEU A 184 10.03 25.25 1.66
C LEU A 184 9.19 26.01 2.68
N ARG A 185 8.59 27.12 2.26
CA ARG A 185 7.72 27.92 3.13
C ARG A 185 6.57 27.09 3.69
N LYS A 186 5.94 26.24 2.87
CA LYS A 186 4.85 25.37 3.30
C LYS A 186 5.30 24.26 4.24
N ILE A 187 6.51 23.73 4.07
CA ILE A 187 7.10 22.78 5.01
C ILE A 187 7.34 23.44 6.38
N GLU A 188 7.79 24.69 6.42
CA GLU A 188 7.99 25.43 7.67
C GLU A 188 6.68 25.76 8.39
N GLU A 189 5.63 26.16 7.64
CA GLU A 189 4.32 26.50 8.18
C GLU A 189 3.58 25.28 8.76
N VAL A 190 3.62 24.14 8.06
CA VAL A 190 2.78 22.95 8.38
C VAL A 190 3.57 21.86 9.13
N GLY A 191 4.89 21.84 8.98
CA GLY A 191 5.80 20.84 9.53
C GLY A 191 5.98 19.60 8.66
N ALA A 192 7.19 19.05 8.65
CA ALA A 192 7.60 17.92 7.78
C ALA A 192 7.04 16.53 8.19
N GLN A 193 6.18 16.42 9.20
CA GLN A 193 5.72 15.13 9.72
C GLN A 193 4.65 14.46 8.84
N ARG A 194 3.87 15.24 8.08
CA ARG A 194 2.79 14.72 7.23
C ARG A 194 2.84 15.41 5.87
N LEU A 195 3.08 14.64 4.81
CA LEU A 195 3.21 15.18 3.45
C LEU A 195 1.87 15.60 2.83
N ARG A 196 0.76 14.99 3.25
CA ARG A 196 -0.57 15.25 2.67
C ARG A 196 -1.05 16.70 2.90
N PRO A 197 -1.01 17.25 4.13
CA PRO A 197 -1.32 18.67 4.37
C PRO A 197 -0.50 19.62 3.50
N ILE A 198 0.81 19.38 3.37
CA ILE A 198 1.70 20.18 2.52
C ILE A 198 1.25 20.10 1.05
N LYS A 199 0.94 18.89 0.55
CA LYS A 199 0.52 18.70 -0.85
C LYS A 199 -0.82 19.36 -1.18
N GLU A 200 -1.76 19.40 -0.23
CA GLU A 200 -3.09 20.01 -0.41
C GLU A 200 -3.00 21.55 -0.57
N GLU A 201 -1.92 22.18 -0.10
CA GLU A 201 -1.66 23.61 -0.24
C GLU A 201 -0.76 23.97 -1.44
N LEU A 202 -0.26 22.97 -2.16
CA LEU A 202 0.65 23.15 -3.29
C LEU A 202 -0.06 22.94 -4.64
N PRO A 203 0.39 23.63 -5.71
CA PRO A 203 -0.12 23.44 -7.07
C PRO A 203 -0.15 21.98 -7.53
N ALA A 204 -1.01 21.68 -8.51
CA ALA A 204 -1.22 20.31 -9.00
C ALA A 204 0.05 19.71 -9.63
N GLU A 205 0.90 20.58 -10.18
CA GLU A 205 2.17 20.34 -10.84
C GLU A 205 3.24 19.83 -9.87
N VAL A 206 3.13 20.17 -8.57
CA VAL A 206 4.04 19.68 -7.53
C VAL A 206 3.55 18.32 -7.04
N ASP A 207 4.24 17.26 -7.41
CA ASP A 207 3.94 15.91 -6.93
C ASP A 207 4.54 15.62 -5.54
N TYR A 208 4.18 14.48 -4.97
CA TYR A 208 4.73 14.06 -3.67
C TYR A 208 6.24 13.79 -3.71
N PHE A 209 6.81 13.49 -4.87
CA PHE A 209 8.23 13.20 -5.00
C PHE A 209 9.05 14.48 -4.94
N ALA A 210 8.62 15.56 -5.61
CA ALA A 210 9.23 16.88 -5.51
C ALA A 210 9.26 17.39 -4.06
N ILE A 211 8.17 17.21 -3.30
CA ILE A 211 8.13 17.57 -1.87
C ILE A 211 9.17 16.77 -1.07
N LYS A 212 9.25 15.45 -1.29
CA LYS A 212 10.27 14.59 -0.64
C LYS A 212 11.69 14.98 -1.05
N ALA A 213 11.90 15.38 -2.30
CA ALA A 213 13.19 15.84 -2.81
C ALA A 213 13.66 17.12 -2.10
N VAL A 214 12.77 18.11 -1.93
CA VAL A 214 13.06 19.32 -1.12
C VAL A 214 13.42 18.94 0.31
N LEU A 215 12.62 18.06 0.94
CA LEU A 215 12.89 17.60 2.29
C LEU A 215 14.27 16.92 2.43
N CYS A 216 14.68 16.13 1.44
CA CYS A 216 16.00 15.50 1.40
C CYS A 216 17.12 16.53 1.14
N LYS A 217 16.93 17.43 0.19
CA LYS A 217 17.89 18.50 -0.17
C LYS A 217 18.26 19.35 1.04
N TYR A 218 17.27 19.77 1.83
CA TYR A 218 17.47 20.62 3.00
C TYR A 218 17.57 19.85 4.33
N ARG A 219 17.59 18.51 4.29
CA ARG A 219 17.67 17.62 5.47
C ARG A 219 16.61 17.92 6.54
N LEU A 220 15.40 18.28 6.10
CA LEU A 220 14.28 18.64 6.97
C LEU A 220 13.50 17.42 7.49
N MET A 221 13.76 16.23 6.95
CA MET A 221 13.24 14.97 7.48
C MET A 221 14.08 14.52 8.68
N THR A 222 13.57 14.78 9.89
CA THR A 222 14.13 14.24 11.12
C THR A 222 13.59 12.83 11.34
N ASN A 223 14.49 11.82 11.38
CA ASN A 223 14.17 10.50 11.91
C ASN A 223 13.94 10.65 13.42
N LYS A 224 12.66 10.62 13.85
CA LYS A 224 12.28 10.38 15.24
C LYS A 224 11.48 9.09 15.33
#